data_AF-A0A4Q8BBB6-F1
#
_entry.id   AF-A0A4Q8BBB6-F1
#
_cell.length_a   1.000
_cell.length_b   1.000
_cell.length_c   1.000
_cell.angle_alpha   90.00
_cell.angle_beta   90.00
_cell.angle_gamma   90.00
#
_symmetry.space_group_name_H-M   'P 1'
#
loop_
_entity.id
_entity.type
_entity.pdbx_description
1 polymer ?
#
loop_
_entity_poly.entity_id
_entity_poly.type
_entity_poly.pdbx_seq_one_letter_code
_entity_poly.pdbx_strand_id
1 'polypeptide(L)'
;MSAPTGDNDSLHELEAEVKAELAMAESSHPEEAIKLPVTEWLFDPADAQRDDVGLRSLLGAVETLATPIRAPHGRTCLRPRTTPTRRIHLSNSRNESL
;
A
#
# COMPACT_ATOMS: atom_id res chain seq x y z
N MET A 1 -7.48 -31.66 -14.67
CA MET A 1 -6.43 -30.70 -14.30
C MET A 1 -6.84 -30.08 -13.00
N SER A 2 -6.08 -30.31 -11.93
CA SER A 2 -6.30 -29.65 -10.65
C SER A 2 -6.00 -28.16 -10.84
N ALA A 3 -6.89 -27.29 -10.38
CA ALA A 3 -6.61 -25.85 -10.35
C ALA A 3 -5.33 -25.66 -9.51
N PRO A 4 -4.30 -24.99 -10.05
CA PRO A 4 -3.08 -24.79 -9.30
C PRO A 4 -3.42 -23.90 -8.11
N THR A 5 -2.98 -24.29 -6.92
CA THR A 5 -2.78 -23.37 -5.78
C THR A 5 -1.68 -22.33 -6.10
N GLY A 6 -1.34 -22.15 -7.39
CA GLY A 6 -0.04 -21.70 -7.90
C GLY A 6 0.04 -20.24 -8.32
N ASP A 7 -1.03 -19.46 -8.15
CA ASP A 7 -0.94 -18.01 -8.39
C ASP A 7 0.00 -17.36 -7.36
N ASN A 8 -0.03 -17.81 -6.10
CA ASN A 8 0.88 -17.31 -5.07
C ASN A 8 2.34 -17.73 -5.30
N ASP A 9 2.58 -18.95 -5.79
CA ASP A 9 3.92 -19.43 -6.11
C ASP A 9 4.51 -18.64 -7.30
N SER A 10 3.69 -18.36 -8.32
CA SER A 10 4.10 -17.54 -9.47
C SER A 10 4.38 -16.08 -9.09
N LEU A 11 3.63 -15.50 -8.15
CA LEU A 11 3.90 -14.16 -7.64
C LEU A 11 5.21 -14.11 -6.85
N HIS A 12 5.52 -15.15 -6.08
CA HIS A 12 6.77 -15.22 -5.32
C HIS A 12 7.99 -15.35 -6.23
N GLU A 13 7.91 -16.15 -7.29
CA GLU A 13 8.95 -16.27 -8.31
C GLU A 13 9.19 -14.93 -9.01
N LEU A 14 8.11 -14.26 -9.44
CA LEU A 14 8.18 -12.95 -10.07
C LEU A 14 8.78 -11.89 -9.14
N GLU A 15 8.41 -11.89 -7.85
CA GLU A 15 9.00 -10.98 -6.85
C GLU A 15 10.53 -11.17 -6.74
N ALA A 16 10.99 -12.42 -6.76
CA ALA A 16 12.41 -12.74 -6.70
C ALA A 16 13.16 -12.28 -7.95
N GLU A 17 12.59 -12.47 -9.13
CA GLU A 17 13.16 -12.03 -10.41
C GLU A 17 13.26 -10.51 -10.49
N VAL A 18 12.18 -9.80 -10.16
CA VAL A 18 12.16 -8.32 -10.16
C VAL A 18 13.19 -7.74 -9.18
N LYS A 19 13.38 -8.35 -8.01
CA LYS A 19 14.43 -7.94 -7.06
C LYS A 19 15.84 -8.16 -7.60
N ALA A 20 16.08 -9.28 -8.29
CA ALA A 20 17.37 -9.55 -8.91
C ALA A 20 17.67 -8.54 -10.02
N GLU A 21 16.68 -8.23 -10.85
CA GLU A 21 16.84 -7.25 -11.93
C GLU A 21 17.02 -5.82 -11.40
N LEU A 22 16.28 -5.45 -10.34
CA LEU A 22 16.45 -4.16 -9.68
C LEU A 22 17.87 -4.02 -9.09
N ALA A 23 18.40 -5.07 -8.46
CA ALA A 23 19.76 -5.06 -7.94
C ALA A 23 20.81 -4.87 -9.06
N MET A 24 20.59 -5.48 -10.23
CA MET A 24 21.47 -5.27 -11.39
C MET A 24 21.37 -3.83 -11.91
N ALA A 25 20.16 -3.29 -12.05
CA ALA A 25 19.95 -1.90 -12.49
C ALA A 25 20.59 -0.89 -11.52
N GLU A 26 20.46 -1.10 -10.21
CA GLU A 26 21.09 -0.26 -9.19
C GLU A 26 22.64 -0.36 -9.24
N SER A 27 23.18 -1.54 -9.56
CA SER A 27 24.63 -1.74 -9.70
C SER A 27 25.21 -1.19 -11.01
N SER A 28 24.37 -0.83 -11.99
CA SER A 28 24.84 -0.37 -13.30
C SER A 28 25.35 1.06 -13.29
N HIS A 29 25.10 1.82 -12.21
CA HIS A 29 25.55 3.19 -12.02
C HIS A 29 25.31 4.10 -13.25
N PRO A 30 24.05 4.25 -13.71
CA PRO A 30 23.72 5.07 -14.89
C PRO A 30 24.24 6.52 -14.76
N GLU A 31 24.36 7.04 -13.54
CA GLU A 31 24.93 8.35 -13.23
C GLU A 31 26.42 8.50 -13.61
N GLU A 32 27.16 7.39 -13.69
CA GLU A 32 28.54 7.38 -14.17
C GLU A 32 28.58 7.35 -15.69
N ALA A 33 27.70 6.58 -16.33
CA ALA A 33 27.58 6.52 -17.78
C ALA A 33 27.21 7.90 -18.38
N ILE A 34 26.33 8.68 -17.74
CA ILE A 34 25.97 10.05 -18.18
C ILE A 34 27.20 10.98 -18.29
N LYS A 35 28.25 10.73 -17.51
CA LYS A 35 29.48 11.56 -17.51
C LYS A 35 30.41 11.22 -18.66
N LEU A 36 30.22 10.07 -19.31
CA LEU A 36 31.01 9.62 -20.44
C LEU A 36 30.47 10.19 -21.76
N PRO A 37 31.30 10.32 -22.80
CA PRO A 37 30.83 10.55 -24.16
C PRO A 37 29.84 9.46 -24.60
N VAL A 38 28.82 9.83 -25.38
CA VAL A 38 27.79 8.89 -25.88
C VAL A 38 28.40 7.70 -26.63
N THR A 39 29.54 7.89 -27.30
CA THR A 39 30.26 6.82 -28.00
C THR A 39 30.88 5.77 -27.08
N GLU A 40 30.99 6.07 -25.79
CA GLU A 40 31.58 5.19 -24.76
C GLU A 40 30.51 4.56 -23.85
N TRP A 41 29.24 4.87 -24.10
CA TRP A 41 28.13 4.29 -23.35
C TRP A 41 27.98 2.80 -23.66
N LEU A 42 27.99 1.97 -22.61
CA LEU A 42 27.66 0.54 -22.72
C LEU A 42 26.15 0.31 -22.84
N PHE A 43 25.35 1.25 -22.32
CA PHE A 43 23.88 1.27 -22.36
C PHE A 43 23.41 2.73 -22.30
N ASP A 44 22.17 3.00 -22.72
CA ASP A 44 21.57 4.33 -22.58
C ASP A 44 21.20 4.59 -21.10
N PRO A 45 21.78 5.60 -20.43
CA PRO A 45 21.44 5.90 -19.05
C PRO A 45 19.96 6.26 -18.83
N ALA A 46 19.29 6.81 -19.85
CA ALA A 46 17.87 7.12 -19.77
C ALA A 46 17.00 5.85 -19.79
N ASP A 47 17.45 4.80 -20.47
CA ASP A 47 16.77 3.50 -20.47
C ASP A 47 16.99 2.80 -19.14
N ALA A 48 18.22 2.77 -18.61
CA ALA A 48 18.51 2.20 -17.28
C ALA A 48 17.68 2.87 -16.16
N GLN A 49 17.55 4.20 -16.19
CA GLN A 49 16.71 4.92 -15.23
C GLN A 49 15.21 4.58 -15.39
N ARG A 50 14.75 4.32 -16.62
CA ARG A 50 13.36 3.93 -16.89
C ARG A 50 13.07 2.53 -16.36
N ASP A 51 14.00 1.61 -16.56
CA ASP A 51 13.87 0.23 -16.10
C ASP A 51 13.84 0.17 -14.57
N ASP A 52 14.73 0.89 -13.89
CA ASP A 52 14.75 1.03 -12.43
C ASP A 52 13.40 1.54 -11.86
N VAL A 53 12.83 2.59 -12.47
CA VAL A 53 11.50 3.10 -12.09
C VAL A 53 10.40 2.07 -12.37
N GLY A 54 10.45 1.39 -13.50
CA GLY A 54 9.50 0.35 -13.89
C GLY A 54 9.52 -0.83 -12.93
N LEU A 55 10.70 -1.31 -12.56
CA LEU A 55 10.92 -2.43 -11.65
C LEU A 55 10.41 -2.11 -10.23
N ARG A 56 10.68 -0.90 -9.72
CA ARG A 56 10.11 -0.49 -8.41
C ARG A 56 8.58 -0.41 -8.43
N SER A 57 8.00 0.08 -9.53
CA SER A 57 6.55 0.10 -9.70
C SER A 57 5.97 -1.31 -9.76
N LEU A 58 6.62 -2.22 -10.49
CA LEU A 58 6.19 -3.61 -10.63
C LEU A 58 6.31 -4.35 -9.28
N LEU A 59 7.41 -4.17 -8.56
CA LEU A 59 7.60 -4.75 -7.23
C LEU A 59 6.47 -4.34 -6.29
N GLY A 60 6.11 -3.05 -6.24
CA GLY A 60 4.99 -2.58 -5.42
C GLY A 60 3.64 -3.18 -5.83
N ALA A 61 3.42 -3.42 -7.14
CA ALA A 61 2.22 -4.09 -7.61
C ALA A 61 2.19 -5.58 -7.19
N VAL A 62 3.31 -6.30 -7.33
CA VAL A 62 3.45 -7.70 -6.90
C VAL A 62 3.25 -7.84 -5.40
N GLU A 63 3.88 -6.98 -4.59
CA GLU A 63 3.70 -6.96 -3.14
C GLU A 63 2.25 -6.69 -2.74
N THR A 64 1.55 -5.81 -3.47
CA THR A 64 0.12 -5.52 -3.25
C THR A 64 -0.76 -6.72 -3.59
N LEU A 65 -0.44 -7.48 -4.64
CA LEU A 65 -1.19 -8.68 -5.04
C LEU A 65 -0.90 -9.88 -4.14
N ALA A 66 0.35 -10.03 -3.68
CA ALA A 66 0.75 -11.09 -2.76
C ALA A 66 0.19 -10.87 -1.35
N THR A 67 -0.09 -9.62 -0.97
CA THR A 67 -0.73 -9.32 0.30
C THR A 67 -2.24 -9.55 0.21
N PRO A 68 -2.82 -10.56 0.89
CA PRO A 68 -4.26 -10.73 0.90
C PRO A 68 -4.89 -9.47 1.51
N ILE A 69 -5.89 -8.89 0.81
CA ILE A 69 -6.66 -7.76 1.34
C ILE A 69 -7.29 -8.24 2.66
N ARG A 70 -6.71 -7.83 3.79
CA ARG A 70 -7.35 -8.01 5.08
C ARG A 70 -8.57 -7.10 5.07
N ALA A 71 -9.74 -7.67 4.73
CA ALA A 71 -11.01 -7.00 4.97
C ALA A 71 -10.96 -6.42 6.39
N PRO A 72 -11.30 -5.13 6.58
CA PRO A 72 -11.33 -4.57 7.93
C PRO A 72 -12.34 -5.37 8.74
N HIS A 73 -11.82 -6.34 9.50
CA HIS A 73 -12.59 -7.12 10.45
C HIS A 73 -13.01 -6.12 11.52
N GLY A 74 -14.32 -5.89 11.58
CA GLY A 74 -14.93 -5.07 12.62
C GLY A 74 -15.12 -3.62 12.21
N ARG A 75 -16.08 -3.37 11.31
CA ARG A 75 -17.05 -2.31 11.63
C ARG A 75 -17.77 -2.78 12.88
N THR A 76 -17.21 -2.46 14.04
CA THR A 76 -17.96 -2.52 15.30
C THR A 76 -19.22 -1.73 15.03
N CYS A 77 -20.36 -2.42 14.98
CA CYS A 77 -21.65 -1.76 15.04
C CYS A 77 -21.61 -0.91 16.30
N LEU A 78 -21.37 0.40 16.16
CA LEU A 78 -21.55 1.36 17.23
C LEU A 78 -23.02 1.25 17.61
N ARG A 79 -23.31 0.46 18.65
CA ARG A 79 -24.61 0.46 19.31
C ARG A 79 -24.95 1.92 19.62
N PRO A 80 -26.15 2.42 19.27
CA PRO A 80 -26.54 3.73 19.73
C PRO A 80 -26.51 3.72 21.26
N ARG A 81 -25.65 4.57 21.84
CA ARG A 81 -25.65 4.87 23.28
C ARG A 81 -27.03 5.42 23.59
N THR A 82 -27.87 4.63 24.25
CA THR A 82 -29.07 5.13 24.89
C THR A 82 -28.63 6.10 25.99
N THR A 83 -28.76 7.39 25.74
CA THR A 83 -28.66 8.42 26.78
C THR A 83 -29.81 8.22 27.77
N PRO A 84 -29.57 8.11 29.09
CA PRO A 84 -30.65 8.24 30.04
C PRO A 84 -31.11 9.70 30.02
N THR A 85 -32.37 9.90 29.63
CA THR A 85 -33.09 11.17 29.74
C THR A 85 -32.92 11.74 31.13
N ARG A 86 -32.21 12.87 31.23
CA ARG A 86 -32.18 13.74 32.40
C ARG A 86 -33.61 14.22 32.63
N ARG A 87 -34.33 13.57 33.55
CA ARG A 87 -35.65 13.96 34.03
C ARG A 87 -35.53 15.36 34.63
N ILE A 88 -35.91 16.38 33.86
CA ILE A 88 -36.03 17.75 34.34
C ILE A 88 -37.31 17.78 35.17
N HIS A 89 -37.20 17.75 36.50
CA HIS A 89 -38.30 18.14 37.36
C HIS A 89 -38.36 19.68 37.34
N LEU A 90 -39.13 20.24 36.41
CA LEU A 90 -39.73 21.56 36.60
C LEU A 90 -41.13 21.35 37.16
N SER A 91 -41.33 21.68 38.43
CA SER A 91 -42.63 22.04 39.02
C SER A 91 -42.39 22.58 40.42
N ASN A 92 -43.00 23.64 40.91
CA ASN A 92 -43.59 24.84 40.33
C ASN A 92 -43.73 25.74 41.58
N SER A 93 -43.18 26.94 41.54
CA SER A 93 -43.38 27.92 42.61
C SER A 93 -44.83 28.42 42.54
N ARG A 94 -45.60 28.25 43.62
CA ARG A 94 -46.74 29.11 43.91
C ARG A 94 -46.82 29.35 45.41
N ASN A 95 -46.62 30.61 45.76
CA ASN A 95 -47.11 31.31 46.94
C ASN A 95 -48.53 30.86 47.30
N GLU A 96 -48.88 30.88 48.59
CA GLU A 96 -49.87 31.82 49.14
C GLU A 96 -49.70 31.83 50.67
N SER A 97 -49.69 33.04 51.21
CA SER A 97 -49.63 33.42 52.61
C SER A 97 -51.04 33.43 53.21
N LEU A 98 -51.22 32.99 54.45
CA LEU A 98 -52.11 33.59 55.48
C LEU A 98 -51.99 32.85 56.82
#